data_AF-A0A2W4MJH0-F1
#
_entry.id   AF-A0A2W4MJH0-F1
#
_cell.length_a   1.000
_cell.length_b   1.000
_cell.length_c   1.000
_cell.angle_alpha   90.00
_cell.angle_beta   90.00
_cell.angle_gamma   90.00
#
_symmetry.space_group_name_H-M   'P 1'
#
loop_
_entity.id
_entity.type
_entity.pdbx_description
1 polymer ?
#
loop_
_entity_poly.entity_id
_entity_poly.type
_entity_poly.pdbx_seq_one_letter_code
_entity_poly.pdbx_strand_id
1 'polypeptide(L)' 'MSHVRPKAGKRRRDKPNCRKGIHLFGPAQEVGGGITRRVCELCSAVSIDLTGAHPMGTPSLDDFTRRPATTRSS' A
#
# COMPACT_ATOMS: atom_id res chain seq x y z
N MET A 1 -21.04 50.98 19.77
CA MET A 1 -20.20 50.42 18.69
C MET A 1 -19.52 49.18 19.23
N SER A 2 -20.04 47.99 18.93
CA SER A 2 -19.57 46.73 19.53
C SER A 2 -18.43 46.16 18.70
N HIS A 3 -17.23 46.10 19.29
CA HIS A 3 -16.05 45.48 18.67
C HIS A 3 -16.22 43.95 18.66
N VAL A 4 -16.71 43.41 17.55
CA VAL A 4 -16.74 41.96 17.30
C VAL A 4 -15.30 41.50 17.05
N ARG A 5 -14.71 40.81 18.02
CA ARG A 5 -13.41 40.15 17.86
C ARG A 5 -13.54 38.99 16.86
N PRO A 6 -12.72 38.91 15.80
CA PRO A 6 -12.75 37.75 14.91
C PRO A 6 -12.27 36.50 15.68
N LYS A 7 -13.12 35.46 15.70
CA LYS A 7 -12.71 34.12 16.14
C LYS A 7 -11.54 33.68 15.27
N ALA A 8 -10.37 33.49 15.87
CA ALA A 8 -9.23 32.85 15.24
C ALA A 8 -9.69 31.51 14.66
N GLY A 9 -9.87 31.45 13.34
CA GLY A 9 -10.21 30.23 12.63
C GLY A 9 -9.14 29.20 12.95
N LYS A 10 -9.54 28.04 13.46
CA LYS A 10 -8.67 26.86 13.55
C LYS A 10 -8.02 26.70 12.18
N ARG A 11 -6.74 27.06 12.03
CA ARG A 11 -5.94 26.68 10.88
C ARG A 11 -6.05 25.17 10.82
N ARG A 12 -6.81 24.63 9.84
CA ARG A 12 -6.75 23.21 9.53
C ARG A 12 -5.26 22.93 9.39
N ARG A 13 -4.72 22.14 10.31
CA ARG A 13 -3.31 21.80 10.38
C ARG A 13 -2.92 21.38 8.98
N ASP A 14 -2.20 22.26 8.29
CA ASP A 14 -1.62 22.05 6.97
C ASP A 14 -0.79 20.79 7.14
N LYS A 15 -1.36 19.64 6.77
CA LYS A 15 -0.59 18.42 6.66
C LYS A 15 0.49 18.76 5.63
N PRO A 16 1.79 18.65 5.95
CA PRO A 16 2.83 18.90 4.97
C PRO A 16 2.53 18.01 3.76
N ASN A 17 2.16 18.60 2.63
CA ASN A 17 1.94 17.83 1.41
C ASN A 17 3.32 17.55 0.80
N CYS A 18 3.64 16.28 0.52
CA CYS A 18 4.87 15.92 -0.22
C CYS A 18 4.85 16.76 -1.53
N ARG A 19 5.96 17.43 -1.91
CA ARG A 19 6.03 18.16 -3.19
C ARG A 19 5.83 17.14 -4.32
N LYS A 20 5.17 17.52 -5.42
CA LYS A 20 4.83 16.61 -6.52
C LYS A 20 6.09 15.82 -6.97
N GLY A 21 6.05 14.50 -6.81
CA GLY A 21 7.15 13.59 -7.16
C GLY A 21 8.31 13.50 -6.16
N ILE A 22 8.30 14.30 -5.09
CA ILE A 22 9.31 14.28 -4.03
C ILE A 22 8.65 13.76 -2.75
N HIS A 23 8.88 12.50 -2.45
CA HIS A 23 8.31 11.82 -1.30
C HIS A 23 9.40 11.44 -0.29
N LEU A 24 9.18 11.78 0.98
CA LEU A 24 9.99 11.30 2.09
C LEU A 24 9.44 9.93 2.52
N PHE A 25 9.92 8.89 1.84
CA PHE A 25 9.56 7.52 2.17
C PHE A 25 10.24 7.08 3.46
N GLY A 26 9.44 6.59 4.40
CA GLY A 26 9.92 6.00 5.64
C GLY A 26 10.60 4.62 5.44
N PRO A 27 10.80 3.87 6.53
CA PRO A 27 11.52 2.60 6.49
C PRO A 27 10.83 1.55 5.59
N ALA A 28 11.66 0.71 4.96
CA ALA A 28 11.18 -0.41 4.16
C ALA A 28 10.52 -1.47 5.05
N GLN A 29 9.33 -1.90 4.64
CA GLN A 29 8.58 -2.99 5.26
C GLN A 29 8.46 -4.12 4.26
N GLU A 30 8.89 -5.32 4.63
CA GLU A 30 8.65 -6.52 3.83
C GLU A 30 7.17 -6.90 3.90
N VAL A 31 6.54 -7.14 2.73
CA VAL A 31 5.15 -7.60 2.64
C VAL A 31 5.01 -9.05 2.17
N GLY A 32 6.14 -9.72 1.93
CA GLY A 32 6.22 -11.12 1.51
C GLY A 32 6.80 -11.29 0.12
N GLY A 33 7.38 -12.47 -0.15
CA GLY A 33 7.91 -12.83 -1.47
C GLY A 33 9.09 -11.98 -1.95
N GLY A 34 9.80 -11.31 -1.03
CA GLY A 34 10.88 -10.36 -1.37
C GLY A 34 10.40 -8.99 -1.86
N ILE A 35 9.10 -8.71 -1.72
CA ILE A 35 8.51 -7.40 -2.02
C ILE A 35 8.66 -6.49 -0.80
N THR A 36 9.18 -5.28 -1.02
CA THR A 36 9.27 -4.27 0.04
C THR A 36 8.40 -3.06 -0.28
N ARG A 37 7.72 -2.51 0.72
CA ARG A 37 6.93 -1.28 0.61
C ARG A 37 7.51 -0.18 1.49
N ARG A 38 7.36 1.07 1.05
CA ARG A 38 7.65 2.28 1.84
C ARG A 38 6.49 3.25 1.74
N VAL A 39 6.23 4.01 2.80
CA VAL A 39 5.10 4.97 2.86
C VAL A 39 5.63 6.39 3.08
N CYS A 40 5.15 7.39 2.32
CA CYS A 40 5.49 8.82 2.54
C CYS A 40 4.93 9.21 3.90
N GLU A 41 5.77 9.69 4.80
CA GLU A 41 5.35 10.08 6.15
C GLU A 41 4.41 11.29 6.16
N LEU A 42 4.38 12.05 5.06
CA LEU A 42 3.62 13.30 4.99
C LEU A 42 2.30 13.15 4.22
N CYS A 43 2.29 12.48 3.06
CA CYS A 43 1.11 12.34 2.19
C CYS A 43 0.57 10.91 2.03
N SER A 44 1.16 9.92 2.70
CA SER A 44 0.75 8.50 2.61
C SER A 44 0.89 7.87 1.21
N ALA A 45 1.67 8.47 0.30
CA ALA A 45 2.03 7.81 -0.97
C ALA A 45 2.82 6.52 -0.69
N VAL A 46 2.60 5.48 -1.48
CA VAL A 46 3.25 4.18 -1.31
C VAL A 46 4.23 3.95 -2.46
N SER A 47 5.46 3.58 -2.13
CA SER A 47 6.45 3.05 -3.08
C SER A 47 6.63 1.56 -2.83
N ILE A 48 6.66 0.79 -3.91
CA ILE A 48 6.81 -0.67 -3.87
C ILE A 48 8.07 -1.00 -4.66
N ASP A 49 9.02 -1.66 -4.01
CA ASP A 49 10.20 -2.21 -4.64
C ASP A 49 10.00 -3.72 -4.85
N LEU A 50 10.15 -4.12 -6.12
CA LEU A 50 10.04 -5.49 -6.59
C LEU A 50 11.41 -6.08 -6.94
N THR A 51 12.50 -5.40 -6.60
CA THR A 51 13.86 -5.80 -7.01
C THR A 51 14.25 -7.15 -6.40
N GLY A 52 13.77 -7.44 -5.19
CA GLY A 52 13.95 -8.74 -4.53
C GLY A 52 12.79 -9.71 -4.73
N ALA A 53 11.78 -9.37 -5.54
CA ALA A 53 10.60 -10.21 -5.69
C ALA A 53 10.98 -11.52 -6.35
N HIS A 54 10.96 -12.62 -5.59
CA HIS A 54 11.05 -13.94 -6.18
C HIS A 54 9.80 -14.14 -7.03
N PRO A 55 9.92 -14.75 -8.23
CA PRO A 55 8.72 -15.14 -8.97
C PRO A 55 7.93 -16.08 -8.05
N MET A 56 6.82 -15.57 -7.50
CA MET A 56 5.79 -16.39 -6.88
C MET A 56 5.46 -17.43 -7.95
N GLY A 57 5.87 -18.68 -7.70
CA GLY A 57 5.75 -19.75 -8.67
C GLY A 57 4.36 -19.69 -9.27
N THR A 58 4.28 -19.48 -10.58
CA THR A 58 3.00 -19.48 -11.29
C THR A 58 2.33 -20.80 -10.92
N PRO A 59 1.09 -20.80 -10.37
CA PRO A 59 0.38 -22.04 -10.19
C PRO A 59 0.32 -22.71 -11.56
N SER A 60 1.00 -23.86 -11.69
CA SER A 60 1.04 -24.58 -12.95
C SER A 60 -0.39 -24.94 -13.34
N LEU A 61 -0.73 -24.75 -14.61
CA LEU A 61 -2.07 -25.06 -15.12
C LEU A 61 -2.46 -26.53 -14.85
N ASP A 62 -1.45 -27.41 -14.70
CA ASP A 62 -1.60 -28.82 -14.34
C ASP A 62 -2.23 -29.05 -12.95
N ASP A 63 -2.14 -28.11 -12.02
CA ASP A 63 -2.71 -28.26 -10.67
C ASP A 63 -4.26 -28.25 -10.70
N PHE A 64 -4.84 -27.59 -11.70
CA PHE A 64 -6.29 -27.57 -11.92
C PHE A 64 -6.84 -28.84 -12.57
N THR A 65 -6.00 -29.67 -13.18
CA THR A 65 -6.42 -30.90 -13.86
C THR A 65 -6.54 -32.08 -12.90
N ARG A 66 -5.98 -31.99 -11.69
CA ARG A 66 -6.06 -33.04 -10.67
C ARG A 66 -7.32 -32.92 -9.80
N ARG A 67 -8.49 -32.85 -10.43
CA ARG A 67 -9.74 -33.19 -9.75
C ARG A 67 -9.76 -34.71 -9.52
N PRO A 68 -9.79 -35.23 -8.28
CA PRO A 68 -10.12 -36.64 -8.09
C PRO A 68 -11.54 -36.83 -8.63
N ALA A 69 -11.69 -37.63 -9.67
CA ALA A 69 -12.99 -38.11 -10.11
C ALA A 69 -13.60 -38.89 -8.94
N THR A 70 -14.56 -38.28 -8.24
CA THR A 70 -15.42 -39.00 -7.31
C THR A 70 -16.33 -39.89 -8.15
N THR A 71 -15.86 -41.08 -8.52
CA THR A 71 -16.74 -42.15 -8.99
C THR A 71 -17.51 -42.65 -7.77
N ARG A 72 -18.66 -42.01 -7.54
CA ARG A 72 -19.70 -42.54 -6.66
C ARG A 72 -20.20 -43.83 -7.29
N SER A 73 -19.93 -44.94 -6.61
CA SER A 73 -20.37 -46.29 -6.94
C SER A 73 -21.87 -46.35 -7.28
N SER A 74 -22.22 -47.18 -8.25
CA SER A 74 -23.56 -47.77 -8.40
C SER A 74 -23.37 -49.22 -8.79
#